data_AF-A0A167JYD4-F1
#
_entry.id   AF-A0A167JYD4-F1
#
_cell.length_a   1.000
_cell.length_b   1.000
_cell.length_c   1.000
_cell.angle_alpha   90.00
_cell.angle_beta   90.00
_cell.angle_gamma   90.00
#
_symmetry.space_group_name_H-M   'P 1'
#
loop_
_entity.id
_entity.type
_entity.pdbx_description
1 polymer ?
#
loop_
_entity_poly.entity_id
_entity_poly.type
_entity_poly.pdbx_seq_one_letter_code
_entity_poly.pdbx_strand_id
1 'polypeptide(L)'
;MDLVKDILFEKQEGNLCAQHALNALLQGNYFTAVDLATIGQELDREESRVTGVNVSGRTSQNYDDSGFFSIQVIQNALCIWNLSLVPWLSEEASDAREHPEKEAAYICNLNQHWFTLRKFSVPWRWYNLNSTQSAPIHLSETYLGLLLQQIQNEGYSVFVVRGSLPDCVADRLAITLPRPQKSTQDKKKTLEAFSGQGYSLNGPTTIPGLPEGEDEDEEVQLAKAIEASLQTSQTQSVDELRKKRLARFGG
;
A
#
# COMPACT_ATOMS: atom_id res chain seq x y z
N MET A 1 -9.86 -19.46 -3.56
CA MET A 1 -9.98 -19.13 -2.12
C MET A 1 -8.77 -18.31 -1.75
N ASP A 2 -8.96 -17.21 -1.04
CA ASP A 2 -7.90 -16.26 -0.72
C ASP A 2 -7.54 -16.37 0.76
N LEU A 3 -6.25 -16.43 1.07
CA LEU A 3 -5.74 -16.58 2.44
C LEU A 3 -6.01 -15.34 3.29
N VAL A 4 -6.24 -14.21 2.63
CA VAL A 4 -6.48 -12.90 3.25
C VAL A 4 -7.57 -12.94 4.33
N LYS A 5 -8.57 -13.82 4.20
CA LYS A 5 -9.68 -13.94 5.18
C LYS A 5 -9.26 -14.58 6.50
N ASP A 6 -8.24 -15.44 6.45
CA ASP A 6 -7.75 -16.20 7.60
C ASP A 6 -6.52 -15.53 8.25
N ILE A 7 -5.98 -14.49 7.61
CA ILE A 7 -4.92 -13.66 8.15
C ILE A 7 -5.54 -12.69 9.14
N LEU A 8 -5.02 -12.69 10.37
CA LEU A 8 -5.38 -11.65 11.33
C LEU A 8 -4.79 -10.32 10.83
N PHE A 9 -5.69 -9.43 10.44
CA PHE A 9 -5.38 -8.08 10.03
C PHE A 9 -6.40 -7.14 10.65
N GLU A 10 -5.89 -6.20 11.43
CA GLU A 10 -6.69 -5.16 12.06
C GLU A 10 -6.29 -3.82 11.46
N LYS A 11 -7.27 -3.14 10.86
CA LYS A 11 -7.06 -1.79 10.36
C LYS A 11 -6.91 -0.86 11.56
N GLN A 12 -5.86 -0.03 11.56
CA GLN A 12 -5.67 0.89 12.67
C GLN A 12 -6.67 2.03 12.64
N GLU A 13 -7.09 2.43 13.83
CA GLU A 13 -7.79 3.68 14.06
C GLU A 13 -6.86 4.60 14.87
N GLY A 14 -6.52 5.77 14.30
CA GLY A 14 -5.52 6.66 14.86
C GLY A 14 -4.07 6.21 14.60
N ASN A 15 -3.19 6.41 15.59
CA ASN A 15 -1.74 6.19 15.46
C ASN A 15 -1.23 4.91 16.16
N LEU A 16 -2.11 3.96 16.52
CA LEU A 16 -1.78 2.74 17.27
C LEU A 16 -1.04 1.68 16.43
N CYS A 17 -0.10 2.10 15.58
CA CYS A 17 0.59 1.27 14.61
C CYS A 17 1.38 0.12 15.26
N ALA A 18 2.04 0.33 16.40
CA ALA A 18 2.85 -0.70 17.06
C ALA A 18 2.01 -1.89 17.54
N GLN A 19 0.83 -1.64 18.09
CA GLN A 19 -0.11 -2.69 18.51
C GLN A 19 -0.50 -3.56 17.31
N HIS A 20 -0.96 -2.93 16.23
CA HIS A 20 -1.41 -3.68 15.05
C HIS A 20 -0.25 -4.39 14.35
N ALA A 21 0.93 -3.79 14.30
CA ALA A 21 2.12 -4.43 13.75
C ALA A 21 2.50 -5.70 14.53
N LEU A 22 2.49 -5.65 15.87
CA LEU A 22 2.80 -6.80 16.74
C LEU A 22 1.72 -7.89 16.66
N ASN A 23 0.44 -7.51 16.72
CA ASN A 23 -0.66 -8.48 16.65
C ASN A 23 -0.73 -9.14 15.27
N ALA A 24 -0.51 -8.38 14.19
CA ALA A 24 -0.41 -8.93 12.85
C ALA A 24 0.82 -9.83 12.69
N LEU A 25 1.95 -9.48 13.32
CA LEU A 25 3.15 -10.33 13.35
C LEU A 25 2.88 -11.66 14.04
N LEU A 26 2.18 -11.67 15.17
CA LEU A 26 1.90 -12.89 15.94
C LEU A 26 0.65 -13.63 15.47
N GLN A 27 -0.13 -13.02 14.56
CA GLN A 27 -1.43 -13.54 14.10
C GLN A 27 -2.39 -13.84 15.26
N GLY A 28 -2.34 -12.98 16.29
CA GLY A 28 -3.24 -13.02 17.45
C GLY A 28 -3.32 -11.64 18.13
N ASN A 29 -4.43 -11.34 18.78
CA ASN A 29 -4.64 -10.11 19.56
C ASN A 29 -3.96 -10.25 20.94
N TYR A 30 -2.64 -10.34 20.96
CA TYR A 30 -1.87 -10.56 22.19
C TYR A 30 -1.50 -9.28 22.92
N PHE A 31 -1.38 -8.17 22.19
CA PHE A 31 -1.02 -6.88 22.75
C PHE A 31 -2.16 -5.88 22.58
N THR A 32 -2.40 -5.10 23.63
CA THR A 32 -3.21 -3.89 23.59
C THR A 32 -2.32 -2.65 23.77
N ALA A 33 -2.84 -1.48 23.42
CA ALA A 33 -2.16 -0.21 23.67
C ALA A 33 -1.79 -0.02 25.16
N VAL A 34 -2.63 -0.54 26.07
CA VAL A 34 -2.40 -0.48 27.52
C VAL A 34 -1.21 -1.36 27.92
N ASP A 35 -1.12 -2.56 27.34
CA ASP A 35 0.01 -3.46 27.61
C ASP A 35 1.33 -2.85 27.13
N LEU A 36 1.34 -2.28 25.92
CA LEU A 36 2.51 -1.61 25.36
C LEU A 36 2.90 -0.36 26.16
N ALA A 37 1.93 0.42 26.63
CA ALA A 37 2.19 1.57 27.51
C ALA A 37 2.79 1.12 28.85
N THR A 38 2.31 0.00 29.41
CA THR A 38 2.87 -0.58 30.64
C THR A 38 4.32 -1.01 30.45
N ILE A 39 4.65 -1.65 29.32
CA ILE A 39 6.03 -2.00 28.96
C ILE A 39 6.89 -0.72 28.82
N GLY A 40 6.37 0.32 28.17
CA GLY A 40 7.07 1.61 28.05
C GLY A 40 7.36 2.27 29.40
N GLN A 41 6.39 2.27 30.32
CA GLN A 41 6.58 2.81 31.67
C GLN A 41 7.62 2.02 32.49
N GLU A 42 7.66 0.69 32.32
CA GLU A 42 8.68 -0.13 32.98
C GLU A 42 10.08 0.20 32.45
N LEU A 43 10.20 0.37 31.13
CA LEU A 43 11.46 0.78 30.51
C LEU A 43 11.92 2.15 30.98
N ASP A 44 11.02 3.14 31.03
CA ASP A 44 11.36 4.46 31.56
C ASP A 44 11.84 4.39 33.02
N ARG A 45 11.23 3.51 33.84
CA ARG A 45 11.62 3.31 35.24
C ARG A 45 13.01 2.69 35.34
N GLU A 46 13.30 1.70 34.52
CA GLU A 46 14.60 1.04 34.48
C GLU A 46 15.69 1.99 33.95
N GLU A 47 15.41 2.74 32.89
CA GLU A 47 16.32 3.76 32.35
C GLU A 47 16.58 4.87 33.39
N SER A 48 15.55 5.31 34.12
CA SER A 48 15.70 6.28 35.23
C SER A 48 16.56 5.72 36.36
N ARG A 49 16.45 4.42 36.66
CA ARG A 49 17.27 3.74 37.68
C ARG A 49 18.74 3.68 37.27
N VAL A 50 19.02 3.39 36.01
CA VAL A 50 20.38 3.25 35.48
C VAL A 50 21.05 4.61 35.28
N THR A 51 20.33 5.58 34.70
CA THR A 51 20.88 6.90 34.38
C THR A 51 20.87 7.87 35.56
N GLY A 52 20.10 7.58 36.61
CA GLY A 52 19.91 8.47 37.76
C GLY A 52 19.15 9.75 37.45
N VAL A 53 18.70 9.93 36.19
CA VAL A 53 17.88 11.06 35.77
C VAL A 53 16.44 10.76 36.13
N ASN A 54 15.89 11.51 37.08
CA ASN A 54 14.47 11.44 37.41
C ASN A 54 13.65 11.98 36.22
N VAL A 55 13.05 11.08 35.43
CA VAL A 55 12.00 11.42 34.45
C VAL A 55 10.64 11.62 35.16
N SER A 56 10.66 11.89 36.47
CA SER A 56 9.49 12.19 37.29
C SER A 56 8.87 13.52 36.84
N GLY A 57 7.93 13.46 35.89
CA GLY A 57 7.11 14.59 35.44
C GLY A 57 7.26 14.99 33.97
N ARG A 58 8.06 14.28 33.17
CA ARG A 58 8.09 14.46 31.71
C ARG A 58 7.36 13.29 31.06
N THR A 59 6.59 13.57 30.01
CA THR A 59 6.00 12.58 29.11
C THR A 59 7.00 11.46 28.84
N SER A 60 6.55 10.20 28.87
CA SER A 60 7.39 9.04 28.60
C SER A 60 8.21 9.26 27.33
N GLN A 61 9.48 8.84 27.32
CA GLN A 61 10.29 8.88 26.10
C GLN A 61 10.01 7.65 25.22
N ASN A 62 9.45 6.60 25.82
CA ASN A 62 9.18 5.33 25.18
C ASN A 62 7.79 5.20 24.58
N TYR A 63 6.84 6.03 25.01
CA TYR A 63 5.55 6.19 24.34
C TYR A 63 5.02 7.62 24.49
N ASP A 64 4.17 8.05 23.56
CA ASP A 64 3.47 9.34 23.65
C ASP A 64 1.95 9.13 23.70
N ASP A 65 1.22 10.09 24.28
CA ASP A 65 -0.25 10.09 24.36
C ASP A 65 -0.90 10.12 22.97
N SER A 66 -0.12 10.49 21.94
CA SER A 66 -0.49 10.41 20.54
C SER A 66 -0.55 8.98 19.99
N GLY A 67 -0.06 7.96 20.70
CA GLY A 67 -0.07 6.55 20.29
C GLY A 67 1.21 6.03 19.62
N PHE A 68 2.30 6.81 19.66
CA PHE A 68 3.60 6.37 19.17
C PHE A 68 4.34 5.56 20.23
N PHE A 69 5.04 4.50 19.80
CA PHE A 69 5.87 3.66 20.66
C PHE A 69 7.29 3.58 20.11
N SER A 70 8.27 3.58 21.02
CA SER A 70 9.68 3.41 20.69
C SER A 70 9.98 1.97 20.25
N ILE A 71 11.10 1.79 19.55
CA ILE A 71 11.58 0.47 19.16
C ILE A 71 11.88 -0.43 20.37
N GLN A 72 12.30 0.14 21.49
CA GLN A 72 12.62 -0.61 22.70
C GLN A 72 11.38 -1.29 23.30
N VAL A 73 10.22 -0.63 23.23
CA VAL A 73 8.93 -1.23 23.63
C VAL A 73 8.61 -2.44 22.77
N ILE A 74 8.78 -2.32 21.45
CA ILE A 74 8.55 -3.41 20.48
C ILE A 74 9.54 -4.56 20.74
N GLN A 75 10.81 -4.26 21.00
CA GLN A 75 11.83 -5.25 21.34
C GLN A 75 11.50 -6.04 22.61
N ASN A 76 11.08 -5.35 23.68
CA ASN A 76 10.69 -6.01 24.92
C ASN A 76 9.42 -6.84 24.76
N ALA A 77 8.43 -6.34 24.02
CA ALA A 77 7.22 -7.09 23.69
C ALA A 77 7.53 -8.40 22.95
N LEU A 78 8.45 -8.36 21.97
CA LEU A 78 8.88 -9.56 21.25
C LEU A 78 9.74 -10.50 22.10
N CYS A 79 10.52 -9.98 23.04
CA CYS A 79 11.34 -10.79 23.94
C CYS A 79 10.49 -11.77 24.77
N ILE A 80 9.26 -11.38 25.15
CA ILE A 80 8.29 -12.24 25.86
C ILE A 80 7.97 -13.51 25.05
N TRP A 81 7.98 -13.40 23.72
CA TRP A 81 7.74 -14.49 22.78
C TRP A 81 9.02 -15.22 22.35
N ASN A 82 10.14 -14.93 23.01
CA ASN A 82 11.45 -15.47 22.66
C ASN A 82 11.87 -15.12 21.22
N LEU A 83 11.38 -13.97 20.73
CA LEU A 83 11.69 -13.39 19.43
C LEU A 83 12.68 -12.22 19.62
N SER A 84 13.62 -12.07 18.70
CA SER A 84 14.57 -10.97 18.67
C SER A 84 14.40 -10.13 17.40
N LEU A 85 14.52 -8.80 17.54
CA LEU A 85 14.61 -7.90 16.41
C LEU A 85 16.07 -7.58 16.11
N VAL A 86 16.51 -7.93 14.90
CA VAL A 86 17.84 -7.62 14.40
C VAL A 86 17.75 -6.48 13.39
N PRO A 87 18.49 -5.37 13.56
CA PRO A 87 18.52 -4.30 12.56
C PRO A 87 19.03 -4.80 11.21
N TRP A 88 18.45 -4.32 10.10
CA TRP A 88 18.83 -4.72 8.74
C TRP A 88 20.30 -4.46 8.39
N LEU A 89 20.90 -3.43 8.99
CA LEU A 89 22.30 -3.06 8.77
C LEU A 89 23.29 -3.92 9.57
N SER A 90 22.79 -4.75 10.50
CA SER A 90 23.62 -5.61 11.34
C SER A 90 24.20 -6.79 10.54
N GLU A 91 25.33 -7.33 10.99
CA GLU A 91 25.97 -8.48 10.34
C GLU A 91 25.07 -9.73 10.42
N GLU A 92 24.30 -9.87 11.50
CA GLU A 92 23.33 -10.95 11.69
C GLU A 92 22.13 -10.89 10.72
N ALA A 93 21.95 -9.77 10.02
CA ALA A 93 20.97 -9.61 8.96
C ALA A 93 21.56 -9.80 7.55
N SER A 94 22.83 -10.23 7.43
CA SER A 94 23.45 -10.45 6.12
C SER A 94 22.71 -11.50 5.28
N ASP A 95 22.28 -12.61 5.90
CA ASP A 95 21.49 -13.65 5.23
C ASP A 95 20.17 -13.10 4.68
N ALA A 96 19.53 -12.21 5.42
CA ALA A 96 18.27 -11.58 5.02
C ALA A 96 18.45 -10.59 3.85
N ARG A 97 19.66 -10.03 3.66
CA ARG A 97 20.01 -9.18 2.52
C ARG A 97 20.27 -9.99 1.26
N GLU A 98 20.88 -11.15 1.39
CA GLU A 98 21.12 -12.07 0.26
C GLU A 98 19.84 -12.79 -0.15
N HIS A 99 19.04 -13.23 0.83
CA HIS A 99 17.85 -14.05 0.63
C HIS A 99 16.68 -13.61 1.51
N PRO A 100 16.02 -12.48 1.18
CA PRO A 100 14.91 -11.96 1.98
C PRO A 100 13.71 -12.92 2.08
N GLU A 101 13.55 -13.85 1.15
CA GLU A 101 12.48 -14.85 1.13
C GLU A 101 12.62 -15.93 2.22
N LYS A 102 13.84 -16.15 2.74
CA LYS A 102 14.12 -17.20 3.73
C LYS A 102 13.68 -16.81 5.13
N GLU A 103 13.63 -15.51 5.43
CA GLU A 103 13.19 -15.00 6.72
C GLU A 103 11.70 -15.25 6.99
N ALA A 104 11.31 -15.22 8.26
CA ALA A 104 9.93 -15.46 8.66
C ALA A 104 9.10 -14.17 8.63
N ALA A 105 9.67 -13.06 9.09
CA ALA A 105 9.01 -11.77 9.11
C ALA A 105 9.99 -10.60 9.22
N TYR A 106 9.52 -9.42 8.82
CA TYR A 106 10.18 -8.14 8.98
C TYR A 106 9.25 -7.15 9.66
N ILE A 107 9.83 -6.28 10.48
CA ILE A 107 9.16 -5.08 10.99
C ILE A 107 9.86 -3.87 10.35
N CYS A 108 9.07 -2.96 9.79
CA CYS A 108 9.56 -1.75 9.15
C CYS A 108 9.01 -0.52 9.88
N ASN A 109 9.83 0.52 9.99
CA ASN A 109 9.42 1.84 10.47
C ASN A 109 9.57 2.87 9.36
N LEU A 110 8.44 3.23 8.75
CA LEU A 110 8.37 4.21 7.68
C LEU A 110 7.68 5.47 8.21
N ASN A 111 8.37 6.62 8.27
CA ASN A 111 7.78 7.88 8.76
C ASN A 111 7.07 7.77 10.12
N GLN A 112 7.75 7.18 11.12
CA GLN A 112 7.19 6.93 12.45
C GLN A 112 5.99 5.96 12.46
N HIS A 113 5.76 5.22 11.38
CA HIS A 113 4.70 4.22 11.27
C HIS A 113 5.30 2.82 11.22
N TRP A 114 4.92 2.00 12.20
CA TRP A 114 5.32 0.60 12.30
C TRP A 114 4.37 -0.29 11.50
N PHE A 115 4.94 -1.17 10.67
CA PHE A 115 4.17 -2.23 10.00
C PHE A 115 5.00 -3.50 9.84
N THR A 116 4.29 -4.60 9.62
CA THR A 116 4.88 -5.93 9.55
C THR A 116 4.75 -6.52 8.15
N LEU A 117 5.81 -7.15 7.68
CA LEU A 117 5.80 -8.06 6.54
C LEU A 117 5.96 -9.48 7.09
N ARG A 118 5.01 -10.38 6.83
CA ARG A 118 5.06 -11.77 7.33
C ARG A 118 4.97 -12.76 6.18
N LYS A 119 5.79 -13.82 6.26
CA LYS A 119 5.69 -15.02 5.43
C LYS A 119 4.70 -16.00 6.06
N PHE A 120 3.86 -16.62 5.23
CA PHE A 120 2.93 -17.66 5.67
C PHE A 120 3.27 -19.01 5.07
N SER A 121 3.81 -19.92 5.88
CA SER A 121 4.27 -21.28 5.60
C SER A 121 5.24 -21.47 4.40
N VAL A 122 4.88 -21.00 3.21
CA VAL A 122 5.62 -21.16 1.95
C VAL A 122 6.41 -19.88 1.57
N PRO A 123 7.59 -20.00 0.94
CA PRO A 123 8.51 -18.87 0.67
C PRO A 123 7.94 -17.79 -0.24
N TRP A 124 7.02 -18.14 -1.15
CA TRP A 124 6.45 -17.22 -2.14
C TRP A 124 5.24 -16.44 -1.63
N ARG A 125 4.83 -16.63 -0.36
CA ARG A 125 3.55 -16.15 0.18
C ARG A 125 3.80 -15.16 1.30
N TRP A 126 4.30 -14.00 0.89
CA TRP A 126 4.51 -12.84 1.74
C TRP A 126 3.31 -11.92 1.71
N TYR A 127 3.00 -11.29 2.83
CA TYR A 127 1.98 -10.28 2.92
C TYR A 127 2.49 -9.05 3.63
N ASN A 128 2.14 -7.89 3.08
CA ASN A 128 2.21 -6.62 3.77
C ASN A 128 0.99 -6.48 4.67
N LEU A 129 1.25 -6.40 5.97
CA LEU A 129 0.24 -6.26 7.01
C LEU A 129 0.23 -4.84 7.57
N ASN A 130 0.43 -3.85 6.69
CA ASN A 130 0.34 -2.45 7.08
C ASN A 130 -1.12 -2.10 7.42
N SER A 131 -1.34 -1.80 8.69
CA SER A 131 -2.63 -1.44 9.30
C SER A 131 -3.30 -0.21 8.70
N THR A 132 -2.58 0.64 7.95
CA THR A 132 -3.18 1.76 7.20
C THR A 132 -3.92 1.31 5.94
N GLN A 133 -3.64 0.10 5.45
CA GLN A 133 -4.28 -0.46 4.27
C GLN A 133 -5.67 -1.02 4.62
N SER A 134 -6.52 -1.18 3.61
CA SER A 134 -7.85 -1.77 3.81
C SER A 134 -7.82 -3.29 3.98
N ALA A 135 -6.75 -3.95 3.50
CA ALA A 135 -6.59 -5.40 3.56
C ALA A 135 -5.10 -5.78 3.41
N PRO A 136 -4.70 -6.98 3.85
CA PRO A 136 -3.39 -7.56 3.56
C PRO A 136 -3.08 -7.59 2.07
N ILE A 137 -1.93 -7.05 1.67
CA ILE A 137 -1.48 -7.07 0.28
C ILE A 137 -0.43 -8.16 0.09
N HIS A 138 -0.67 -9.08 -0.85
CA HIS A 138 0.31 -10.09 -1.21
C HIS A 138 1.55 -9.46 -1.86
N LEU A 139 2.74 -9.88 -1.43
CA LEU A 139 4.02 -9.50 -2.00
C LEU A 139 4.66 -10.71 -2.69
N SER A 140 5.13 -10.53 -3.92
CA SER A 140 6.00 -11.53 -4.57
C SER A 140 7.41 -11.46 -4.00
N GLU A 141 8.17 -12.56 -4.12
CA GLU A 141 9.58 -12.63 -3.68
C GLU A 141 10.42 -11.48 -4.26
N THR A 142 10.24 -11.20 -5.56
CA THR A 142 10.90 -10.10 -6.24
C THR A 142 10.50 -8.72 -5.72
N TYR A 143 9.22 -8.55 -5.37
CA TYR A 143 8.71 -7.28 -4.89
C TYR A 143 9.10 -7.03 -3.42
N LEU A 144 9.20 -8.09 -2.61
CA LEU A 144 9.69 -8.02 -1.24
C LEU A 144 11.10 -7.42 -1.21
N GLY A 145 12.03 -7.97 -2.01
CA GLY A 145 13.41 -7.45 -2.08
C GLY A 145 13.45 -5.98 -2.51
N LEU A 146 12.66 -5.61 -3.52
CA LEU A 146 12.56 -4.22 -3.99
C LEU A 146 12.01 -3.28 -2.91
N LEU A 147 10.97 -3.70 -2.19
CA LEU A 147 10.37 -2.91 -1.12
C LEU A 147 11.37 -2.67 0.02
N LEU A 148 12.09 -3.71 0.45
CA LEU A 148 13.10 -3.61 1.50
C LEU A 148 14.23 -2.65 1.08
N GLN A 149 14.70 -2.75 -0.17
CA GLN A 149 15.70 -1.83 -0.72
C GLN A 149 15.19 -0.38 -0.77
N GLN A 150 13.93 -0.18 -1.17
CA GLN A 150 13.33 1.15 -1.19
C GLN A 150 13.31 1.78 0.20
N ILE A 151 12.81 1.03 1.21
CA ILE A 151 12.75 1.50 2.60
C ILE A 151 14.16 1.87 3.11
N GLN A 152 15.17 1.06 2.78
CA GLN A 152 16.56 1.35 3.13
C GLN A 152 17.11 2.61 2.44
N ASN A 153 16.85 2.78 1.14
CA ASN A 153 17.33 3.94 0.37
C ASN A 153 16.71 5.25 0.82
N GLU A 154 15.46 5.19 1.30
CA GLU A 154 14.78 6.35 1.86
C GLU A 154 15.24 6.66 3.31
N GLY A 155 16.16 5.86 3.88
CA GLY A 155 16.74 6.09 5.20
C GLY A 155 15.90 5.56 6.37
N TYR A 156 14.93 4.70 6.09
CA TYR A 156 14.05 4.13 7.11
C TYR A 156 14.62 2.86 7.72
N SER A 157 14.14 2.54 8.92
CA SER A 157 14.62 1.40 9.68
C SER A 157 13.84 0.13 9.34
N VAL A 158 14.57 -0.92 8.98
CA VAL A 158 14.04 -2.27 8.79
C VAL A 158 14.66 -3.17 9.83
N PHE A 159 13.86 -4.05 10.41
CA PHE A 159 14.26 -5.03 11.40
C PHE A 159 13.81 -6.41 10.96
N VAL A 160 14.72 -7.37 11.04
CA VAL A 160 14.47 -8.79 10.80
C VAL A 160 14.00 -9.42 12.11
N VAL A 161 12.88 -10.14 12.07
CA VAL A 161 12.38 -10.88 13.24
C VAL A 161 12.98 -12.27 13.21
N ARG A 162 13.80 -12.58 14.22
CA ARG A 162 14.40 -13.91 14.41
C ARG A 162 13.72 -14.64 15.56
N GLY A 163 13.58 -15.96 15.42
CA GLY A 163 12.96 -16.85 16.41
C GLY A 163 11.78 -17.64 15.85
N SER A 164 11.08 -18.35 16.73
CA SER A 164 9.95 -19.20 16.37
C SER A 164 8.63 -18.44 16.50
N LEU A 165 8.04 -18.05 15.38
CA LEU A 165 6.71 -17.45 15.35
C LEU A 165 5.65 -18.48 15.78
N PRO A 166 4.56 -18.05 16.43
CA PRO A 166 3.47 -18.95 16.77
C PRO A 166 2.75 -19.46 15.51
N ASP A 167 2.37 -20.73 15.56
CA ASP A 167 1.58 -21.39 14.52
C ASP A 167 0.21 -20.70 14.40
N CYS A 168 -0.16 -20.31 13.17
CA CYS A 168 -1.45 -19.69 12.91
C CYS A 168 -2.31 -20.52 11.94
N VAL A 169 -3.62 -20.25 11.92
CA VAL A 169 -4.56 -20.90 10.99
C VAL A 169 -4.17 -20.60 9.54
N ALA A 170 -3.74 -19.37 9.27
CA ALA A 170 -3.26 -18.95 7.95
C ALA A 170 -2.06 -19.76 7.48
N ASP A 171 -1.12 -20.14 8.37
CA ASP A 171 0.02 -20.97 8.00
C ASP A 171 -0.42 -22.37 7.52
N ARG A 172 -1.40 -22.98 8.19
CA ARG A 172 -1.94 -24.29 7.77
C ARG A 172 -2.65 -24.23 6.42
N LEU A 173 -3.42 -23.17 6.18
CA LEU A 173 -4.14 -22.99 4.93
C LEU A 173 -3.22 -22.58 3.77
N ALA A 174 -2.16 -21.82 4.05
CA ALA A 174 -1.20 -21.35 3.05
C ALA A 174 -0.59 -22.48 2.20
N ILE A 175 -0.38 -23.66 2.81
CA ILE A 175 0.15 -24.86 2.12
C ILE A 175 -0.84 -25.41 1.09
N THR A 176 -2.13 -25.36 1.42
CA THR A 176 -3.20 -25.96 0.61
C THR A 176 -3.67 -25.05 -0.52
N LEU A 177 -3.45 -23.74 -0.39
CA LEU A 177 -3.94 -22.76 -1.34
C LEU A 177 -2.97 -22.57 -2.51
N PRO A 178 -3.49 -22.43 -3.75
CA PRO A 178 -2.64 -22.15 -4.89
C PRO A 178 -1.93 -20.80 -4.73
N ARG A 179 -0.83 -20.62 -5.49
CA ARG A 179 -0.13 -19.34 -5.56
C ARG A 179 -1.14 -18.25 -5.93
N PRO A 180 -1.23 -17.14 -5.18
CA PRO A 180 -2.08 -16.03 -5.57
C PRO A 180 -1.56 -15.55 -6.93
N GLN A 181 -2.26 -15.95 -7.99
CA GLN A 181 -2.15 -15.28 -9.27
C GLN A 181 -2.67 -13.89 -9.01
N LYS A 182 -1.97 -12.85 -9.50
CA LYS A 182 -2.53 -11.50 -9.54
C LYS A 182 -3.89 -11.66 -10.20
N SER A 183 -4.96 -11.61 -9.40
CA SER A 183 -6.27 -11.34 -9.95
C SER A 183 -6.10 -9.95 -10.51
N THR A 184 -5.91 -9.84 -11.83
CA THR A 184 -6.58 -8.80 -12.58
C THR A 184 -7.99 -8.79 -12.03
N GLN A 185 -8.24 -7.89 -11.08
CA GLN A 185 -9.56 -7.67 -10.53
C GLN A 185 -10.50 -7.62 -11.72
N ASP A 186 -11.60 -8.36 -11.61
CA ASP A 186 -12.71 -8.38 -12.52
C ASP A 186 -13.09 -6.96 -12.99
N LYS A 187 -12.44 -6.50 -14.05
CA LYS A 187 -13.08 -5.69 -15.09
C LYS A 187 -13.55 -6.67 -16.14
N LYS A 188 -14.53 -7.51 -15.79
CA LYS A 188 -15.58 -7.88 -16.75
C LYS A 188 -16.43 -6.63 -17.03
N LYS A 189 -15.80 -5.59 -17.58
CA LYS A 189 -16.48 -4.77 -18.56
C LYS A 189 -16.42 -5.62 -19.82
N THR A 190 -17.59 -6.10 -20.22
CA THR A 190 -17.88 -6.58 -21.56
C THR A 190 -16.97 -5.85 -22.55
N LEU A 191 -15.98 -6.57 -23.08
CA LEU A 191 -15.24 -6.11 -24.25
C LEU A 191 -16.26 -6.16 -25.38
N GLU A 192 -17.00 -5.07 -25.60
CA GLU A 192 -17.57 -4.85 -26.91
C GLU A 192 -16.38 -4.79 -27.86
N ALA A 193 -16.29 -5.81 -28.71
CA ALA A 193 -15.33 -5.85 -29.80
C ALA A 193 -15.53 -4.57 -30.61
N PHE A 194 -14.54 -3.68 -30.57
CA PHE A 194 -14.47 -2.51 -31.44
C PHE A 194 -14.49 -3.03 -32.88
N SER A 195 -15.66 -2.95 -33.54
CA SER A 195 -15.86 -3.25 -34.95
C SER A 195 -15.34 -2.10 -35.81
N GLY A 196 -14.07 -1.74 -35.60
CA GLY A 196 -13.35 -0.84 -36.48
C GLY A 196 -12.78 -1.63 -37.63
N GLN A 197 -13.19 -1.33 -38.87
CA GLN A 197 -12.50 -1.81 -40.06
C GLN A 197 -11.07 -1.23 -40.05
N GLY A 198 -10.11 -2.07 -39.68
CA GLY A 198 -8.69 -1.73 -39.76
C GLY A 198 -8.23 -1.73 -41.21
N TYR A 199 -7.85 -0.56 -41.74
CA TYR A 199 -7.13 -0.46 -42.99
C TYR A 199 -5.68 -0.95 -42.76
N SER A 200 -5.34 -2.07 -43.38
CA SER A 200 -3.98 -2.63 -43.40
C SER A 200 -3.14 -1.91 -44.46
N LEU A 201 -1.97 -1.41 -44.08
CA LEU A 201 -1.06 -0.64 -44.95
C LEU A 201 -0.17 -1.50 -45.87
N ASN A 202 -0.50 -2.78 -46.08
CA ASN A 202 0.26 -3.67 -46.96
C ASN A 202 -0.70 -4.52 -47.83
N GLY A 203 -1.00 -4.05 -49.04
CA GLY A 203 -1.77 -4.81 -50.04
C GLY A 203 -2.19 -3.94 -51.24
N PRO A 204 -2.22 -4.49 -52.48
CA PRO A 204 -2.11 -3.72 -53.71
C PRO A 204 -3.34 -2.87 -54.02
N THR A 205 -3.07 -1.70 -54.60
CA THR A 205 -4.01 -0.72 -55.11
C THR A 205 -5.00 -1.35 -56.10
N THR A 206 -6.26 -1.49 -55.71
CA THR A 206 -7.38 -1.58 -56.66
C THR A 206 -8.59 -0.96 -55.97
N ILE A 207 -8.94 0.26 -56.40
CA ILE A 207 -10.14 0.98 -55.97
C ILE A 207 -11.17 0.82 -57.10
N PRO A 208 -12.31 0.13 -56.88
CA PRO A 208 -13.47 0.24 -57.75
C PRO A 208 -14.46 1.25 -57.17
N GLY A 209 -14.68 2.35 -57.89
CA GLY A 209 -15.88 3.19 -57.73
C GLY A 209 -15.65 4.59 -57.17
N LEU A 210 -15.02 5.48 -57.95
CA LEU A 210 -15.43 6.88 -58.00
C LEU A 210 -15.63 7.26 -59.48
N PRO A 211 -16.73 7.96 -59.83
CA PRO A 211 -16.88 8.60 -61.12
C PRO A 211 -15.96 9.83 -61.21
N GLU A 212 -15.47 10.09 -62.41
CA GLU A 212 -14.71 11.27 -62.81
C GLU A 212 -15.59 12.53 -62.71
N GLY A 213 -15.03 13.65 -62.25
CA GLY A 213 -15.69 14.97 -62.35
C GLY A 213 -15.17 16.05 -61.40
N GLU A 214 -14.17 16.78 -61.88
CA GLU A 214 -14.01 18.26 -61.82
C GLU A 214 -13.99 19.01 -60.48
N ASP A 215 -12.84 19.68 -60.26
CA ASP A 215 -12.53 20.69 -59.26
C ASP A 215 -13.49 21.90 -59.34
N GLU A 216 -14.02 22.39 -58.21
CA GLU A 216 -14.31 23.84 -57.98
C GLU A 216 -14.84 24.25 -56.58
N ASP A 217 -15.11 23.35 -55.61
CA ASP A 217 -15.91 23.72 -54.42
C ASP A 217 -15.21 23.67 -53.04
N GLU A 218 -13.89 23.53 -52.94
CA GLU A 218 -13.21 23.45 -51.63
C GLU A 218 -13.22 24.80 -50.86
N GLU A 219 -13.13 25.93 -51.57
CA GLU A 219 -13.10 27.27 -50.95
C GLU A 219 -14.49 27.68 -50.39
N VAL A 220 -15.57 27.25 -51.05
CA VAL A 220 -16.96 27.46 -50.61
C VAL A 220 -17.26 26.64 -49.35
N GLN A 221 -16.74 25.41 -49.27
CA GLN A 221 -16.91 24.55 -48.09
C GLN A 221 -16.13 25.08 -46.88
N LEU A 222 -14.91 25.60 -47.10
CA LEU A 222 -14.10 26.18 -46.03
C LEU A 222 -14.70 27.49 -45.50
N ALA A 223 -15.19 28.38 -46.38
CA ALA A 223 -15.86 29.62 -45.98
C ALA A 223 -17.12 29.34 -45.13
N LYS A 224 -17.91 28.33 -45.49
CA LYS A 224 -19.12 27.92 -44.77
C LYS A 224 -18.83 27.38 -43.37
N ALA A 225 -17.69 26.70 -43.19
CA ALA A 225 -17.26 26.19 -41.89
C ALA A 225 -16.77 27.30 -40.94
N ILE A 226 -16.10 28.33 -41.48
CA ILE A 226 -15.62 29.49 -40.72
C ILE A 226 -16.80 30.35 -40.26
N GLU A 227 -17.80 30.57 -41.11
CA GLU A 227 -18.99 31.36 -40.78
C GLU A 227 -19.84 30.70 -39.67
N ALA A 228 -19.98 29.36 -39.70
CA ALA A 228 -20.66 28.60 -38.65
C ALA A 228 -19.95 28.72 -37.28
N SER A 229 -18.61 28.83 -37.27
CA SER A 229 -17.86 29.04 -36.03
C SER A 229 -17.96 30.48 -35.50
N LEU A 230 -18.09 31.48 -36.38
CA LEU A 230 -18.25 32.88 -35.96
C LEU A 230 -19.64 33.17 -35.38
N GLN A 231 -20.70 32.56 -35.90
CA GLN A 231 -22.07 32.72 -35.36
C GLN A 231 -22.25 32.09 -33.97
N THR A 232 -21.47 31.06 -33.63
CA THR A 232 -21.55 30.40 -32.32
C THR A 232 -20.89 31.22 -31.19
N SER A 233 -20.13 32.26 -31.53
CA SER A 233 -19.43 33.11 -30.56
C SER A 233 -20.19 34.39 -30.15
N GLN A 234 -21.41 34.60 -30.64
CA GLN A 234 -22.27 35.70 -30.20
C GLN A 234 -23.69 35.19 -29.94
N THR A 235 -23.97 34.67 -28.74
CA THR A 235 -25.28 34.81 -28.02
C THR A 235 -25.37 33.88 -26.81
N GLN A 236 -24.41 33.88 -25.89
CA GLN A 236 -24.72 33.58 -24.49
C GLN A 236 -23.84 34.49 -23.64
N SER A 237 -24.39 35.63 -23.21
CA SER A 237 -23.65 36.52 -22.34
C SER A 237 -23.36 35.80 -21.03
N VAL A 238 -22.14 36.00 -20.53
CA VAL A 238 -21.62 35.34 -19.32
C VAL A 238 -22.54 35.57 -18.10
N ASP A 239 -23.37 36.62 -18.13
CA ASP A 239 -24.38 36.95 -17.13
C ASP A 239 -25.57 35.98 -17.10
N GLU A 240 -26.01 35.41 -18.22
CA GLU A 240 -27.10 34.40 -18.22
C GLU A 240 -26.64 33.08 -17.60
N LEU A 241 -25.40 32.66 -17.87
CA LEU A 241 -24.80 31.49 -17.23
C LEU A 241 -24.64 31.70 -15.72
N ARG A 242 -24.31 32.92 -15.29
CA ARG A 242 -24.15 33.27 -13.87
C ARG A 242 -25.49 33.26 -13.14
N LYS A 243 -26.56 33.76 -13.77
CA LYS A 243 -27.92 33.79 -13.22
C LYS A 243 -28.52 32.38 -13.06
N LYS A 244 -28.29 31.48 -14.03
CA LYS A 244 -28.71 30.06 -13.95
C LYS A 244 -28.02 29.28 -12.82
N ARG A 245 -26.78 29.62 -12.48
CA ARG A 245 -26.04 28.95 -11.40
C ARG A 245 -26.49 29.40 -10.00
N LEU A 246 -26.80 30.68 -9.81
CA LEU A 246 -27.33 31.18 -8.52
C LEU A 246 -28.73 30.63 -8.20
N ALA A 247 -29.61 30.47 -9.19
CA ALA A 247 -30.94 29.92 -8.97
C ALA A 247 -30.95 28.43 -8.56
N ARG A 248 -29.84 27.72 -8.74
CA ARG A 248 -29.73 26.28 -8.45
C ARG A 248 -29.15 25.98 -7.07
N PHE A 249 -28.55 26.96 -6.41
CA PHE A 249 -27.86 26.81 -5.11
C PHE A 249 -28.24 27.89 -4.09
N GLY A 250 -29.22 28.74 -4.39
CA GLY A 250 -29.76 29.75 -3.48
C GLY A 250 -31.27 29.60 -3.35
N GLY A 251 -31.67 28.79 -2.36
CA GLY A 251 -33.04 28.50 -1.94
C GLY A 251 -33.00 27.48 -0.82
#